data_AF-A0AAV2IL23-F1
#
_entry.id   AF-A0AAV2IL23-F1
#
_cell.length_a   1.000
_cell.length_b   1.000
_cell.length_c   1.000
_cell.angle_alpha   90.00
_cell.angle_beta   90.00
_cell.angle_gamma   90.00
#
_symmetry.space_group_name_H-M   'P 1'
#
loop_
_entity.id
_entity.type
_entity.pdbx_description
1 polymer ?
#
loop_
_entity_poly.entity_id
_entity_poly.type
_entity_poly.pdbx_seq_one_letter_code
_entity_poly.pdbx_strand_id
1 'polypeptide(L)' 'EYTCVVSTVSGSITSSAYVTVRGPPGEPAGVHAREGKNGSSSVIGNVELWWQEGEYHGFPVTKYTAEYISIFE' A
#
# COMPACT_ATOMS: atom_id res chain seq x y z
N GLU A 1 -21.79 -6.69 -8.66
CA GLU A 1 -22.57 -6.13 -9.78
C GLU A 1 -23.60 -5.20 -9.18
N TYR A 2 -23.82 -4.04 -9.80
CA TYR A 2 -24.80 -3.05 -9.35
C TYR A 2 -25.76 -2.75 -10.48
N THR A 3 -27.05 -2.72 -10.16
CA THR A 3 -28.12 -2.46 -11.12
C THR A 3 -28.87 -1.20 -10.72
N CYS A 4 -28.91 -0.23 -11.65
CA CYS A 4 -29.78 0.92 -11.56
C CYS A 4 -31.15 0.56 -12.13
N VAL A 5 -32.21 0.85 -11.38
CA VAL A 5 -33.60 0.61 -11.79
C VAL A 5 -34.34 1.94 -11.76
N VAL A 6 -34.95 2.33 -12.88
CA VAL A 6 -35.83 3.49 -12.98
C VAL A 6 -37.25 2.99 -13.24
N SER A 7 -38.19 3.33 -12.37
CA SER A 7 -39.59 2.90 -12.46
C SER A 7 -40.53 4.09 -12.56
N THR A 8 -41.50 4.00 -13.48
CA THR A 8 -42.58 4.96 -13.68
C THR A 8 -43.93 4.24 -13.62
N VAL A 9 -45.04 4.99 -13.67
CA VAL A 9 -46.40 4.42 -13.76
C VAL A 9 -46.62 3.56 -15.01
N SER A 10 -45.78 3.73 -16.05
CA SER A 10 -45.91 3.04 -17.34
C SER A 10 -44.91 1.90 -17.54
N GLY A 11 -43.95 1.70 -16.64
CA GLY A 11 -43.00 0.58 -16.70
C GLY A 11 -41.69 0.84 -15.97
N SER A 12 -40.73 -0.05 -16.16
CA SER A 12 -39.39 0.07 -15.58
C SER A 12 -38.30 -0.21 -16.60
N ILE A 13 -37.18 0.51 -16.50
CA ILE A 13 -35.95 0.23 -17.23
C ILE A 13 -34.82 -0.04 -16.25
N THR A 14 -33.86 -0.88 -16.65
CA THR A 14 -32.73 -1.29 -15.82
C THR A 14 -31.41 -1.18 -16.57
N SER A 15 -30.34 -0.86 -15.86
CA SER A 15 -28.97 -0.87 -16.38
C SER A 15 -28.02 -1.40 -15.32
N SER A 16 -27.13 -2.35 -15.69
CA SER A 16 -26.18 -2.98 -14.77
C SER A 16 -24.74 -2.62 -15.11
N ALA A 17 -23.89 -2.55 -14.08
CA ALA A 17 -22.45 -2.36 -14.21
C ALA A 17 -21.67 -3.14 -13.14
N TYR A 18 -20.39 -3.40 -13.42
CA TYR A 18 -19.44 -3.96 -12.46
C TYR A 18 -18.63 -2.86 -11.79
N VAL A 19 -18.45 -2.98 -10.48
CA VAL A 19 -17.59 -2.10 -9.68
C VAL A 19 -16.59 -2.97 -8.95
N THR A 20 -15.31 -2.70 -9.14
CA THR A 20 -14.21 -3.33 -8.40
C THR A 20 -13.67 -2.31 -7.40
N VAL A 21 -13.75 -2.64 -6.11
CA VAL A 21 -13.16 -1.81 -5.06
C VAL A 21 -11.70 -2.20 -4.90
N ARG A 22 -10.81 -1.21 -4.91
CA ARG A 22 -9.38 -1.39 -4.67
C ARG A 22 -8.96 -0.45 -3.55
N GLY A 23 -8.10 -0.95 -2.67
CA GLY A 23 -7.54 -0.18 -1.55
C GLY A 23 -6.15 0.36 -1.87
N PRO A 24 -5.63 1.28 -1.04
CA PRO A 24 -4.21 1.60 -1.03
C PRO A 24 -3.39 0.35 -0.71
N PRO A 25 -2.12 0.25 -1.15
CA PRO A 25 -1.27 -0.89 -0.80
C PRO A 25 -1.20 -1.10 0.72
N GLY A 26 -1.10 -2.36 1.16
CA GLY A 26 -0.93 -2.69 2.57
C GLY A 26 0.40 -2.19 3.14
N GLU A 27 0.44 -2.05 4.47
CA GLU A 27 1.64 -1.62 5.18
C GLU A 27 2.80 -2.62 5.00
N PRO A 28 4.04 -2.15 4.73
CA PRO A 28 5.20 -3.03 4.64
C PRO A 28 5.43 -3.77 5.96
N ALA A 29 5.74 -5.06 5.88
CA ALA A 29 5.95 -5.89 7.06
C ALA A 29 7.44 -6.01 7.41
N GLY A 30 7.72 -6.04 8.72
CA GLY A 30 9.02 -6.44 9.25
C GLY A 30 10.18 -5.52 8.85
N VAL A 31 9.99 -4.20 8.90
CA VAL A 31 11.07 -3.24 8.65
C VAL A 31 12.20 -3.48 9.65
N HIS A 32 13.40 -3.79 9.15
CA HIS A 32 14.59 -3.98 9.99
C HIS A 32 15.82 -3.35 9.35
N ALA A 33 16.70 -2.87 10.21
CA ALA A 33 17.99 -2.33 9.84
C ALA A 33 19.03 -3.44 9.76
N ARG A 34 19.86 -3.39 8.72
CA ARG A 34 21.04 -4.23 8.55
C ARG A 34 22.28 -3.34 8.45
N GLU A 35 23.38 -3.84 9.01
CA GLU A 35 24.70 -3.23 8.82
C GLU A 35 25.06 -3.22 7.33
N GLY A 36 25.31 -2.02 6.78
CA GLY A 36 25.71 -1.86 5.39
C GLY A 36 27.07 -2.52 5.14
N LYS A 37 27.24 -3.15 3.97
CA LYS A 37 28.43 -3.96 3.59
C LYS A 37 29.81 -3.29 3.76
N ASN A 38 29.88 -1.98 4.01
CA ASN A 38 31.13 -1.21 4.12
C ASN A 38 31.34 -0.52 5.47
N GLY A 39 30.48 -0.76 6.48
CA GLY A 39 30.60 -0.16 7.80
C GLY A 39 31.27 -1.12 8.79
N SER A 40 32.35 -0.68 9.42
CA SER A 40 32.84 -1.27 10.68
C SER A 40 31.72 -1.18 11.72
N SER A 41 31.68 -2.12 12.67
CA SER A 41 30.66 -2.43 13.71
C SER A 41 30.22 -1.31 14.69
N SER A 42 30.37 -0.06 14.25
CA SER A 42 29.95 1.17 14.88
C SER A 42 28.79 1.76 14.07
N VAL A 43 27.70 2.09 14.76
CA VAL A 43 26.46 2.75 14.27
C VAL A 43 26.73 4.20 13.82
N ILE A 44 27.79 4.40 13.04
CA ILE A 44 28.25 5.67 12.50
C ILE A 44 28.49 5.43 11.01
N GLY A 45 27.42 5.34 10.24
CA GLY A 45 27.50 5.00 8.82
C GLY A 45 26.16 4.77 8.14
N ASN A 46 26.23 4.31 6.89
CA ASN A 46 25.05 4.00 6.09
C ASN A 46 24.32 2.76 6.65
N VAL A 47 23.00 2.87 6.78
CA VAL A 47 22.12 1.77 7.19
C VAL A 47 21.37 1.25 5.97
N GLU A 48 21.30 -0.08 5.84
CA GLU A 48 20.47 -0.73 4.84
C GLU A 48 19.14 -1.15 5.49
N LEU A 49 18.00 -0.73 4.91
CA LEU A 49 16.68 -1.11 5.42
C LEU A 49 16.09 -2.21 4.55
N TRP A 50 15.61 -3.27 5.20
CA TRP A 50 14.97 -4.41 4.56
C TRP A 50 13.55 -4.55 5.09
N TRP A 51 12.61 -4.90 4.21
CA TRP A 51 11.19 -5.11 4.53
C TRP A 51 10.57 -6.09 3.55
N GLN A 52 9.36 -6.55 3.86
CA GLN A 52 8.52 -7.33 2.95
C GLN A 52 7.35 -6.50 2.46
N GLU A 53 6.85 -6.81 1.26
CA GLU A 53 5.64 -6.17 0.74
C GLU A 53 4.45 -6.44 1.66
N GLY A 54 3.57 -5.44 1.80
CA GLY A 54 2.33 -5.57 2.56
C GLY A 54 1.25 -6.34 1.81
N GLU A 55 0.04 -6.35 2.38
CA GLU A 55 -1.13 -6.99 1.77
C GLU A 55 -1.51 -6.36 0.42
N TYR A 56 -1.91 -7.20 -0.53
CA TYR A 56 -2.32 -6.76 -1.86
C TYR A 56 -3.79 -6.34 -1.88
N HIS A 57 -4.05 -5.05 -2.10
CA HIS A 57 -5.41 -4.49 -2.14
C HIS A 57 -5.90 -4.13 -3.55
N GLY A 58 -5.45 -4.86 -4.59
CA GLY A 58 -5.92 -4.66 -5.97
C GLY A 58 -5.08 -3.69 -6.81
N PHE A 59 -4.01 -3.11 -6.24
CA PHE A 59 -3.00 -2.36 -6.97
C PHE A 59 -1.59 -2.79 -6.55
N PRO A 60 -0.65 -2.96 -7.50
CA PRO A 60 0.74 -3.24 -7.16
C PRO A 60 1.41 -2.02 -6.52
N VAL A 61 2.36 -2.26 -5.62
CA VAL A 61 3.20 -1.19 -5.06
C VAL A 61 4.10 -0.64 -6.17
N THR A 62 4.17 0.69 -6.29
CA THR A 62 5.02 1.38 -7.28
C THR A 62 6.18 2.14 -6.65
N LYS A 63 6.09 2.47 -5.36
CA LYS A 63 7.09 3.25 -4.63
C LYS A 63 6.95 3.02 -3.12
N TYR A 64 8.07 3.09 -2.40
CA TYR A 64 8.13 3.16 -0.95
C TYR A 64 8.67 4.53 -0.51
N THR A 65 8.21 5.01 0.64
CA THR A 65 8.74 6.20 1.32
C THR A 65 9.33 5.73 2.65
N ALA A 66 10.61 6.05 2.90
CA ALA A 66 11.25 5.78 4.18
C ALA A 66 11.20 7.05 5.04
N GLU A 67 10.71 6.92 6.27
CA GLU A 67 10.63 7.99 7.25
C GLU A 67 11.42 7.58 8.49
N TYR A 68 12.03 8.56 9.16
CA TYR A 68 12.82 8.31 10.37
C TYR A 68 12.61 9.45 11.36
N ILE A 69 12.87 9.14 12.63
CA ILE A 69 12.91 10.10 13.72
C ILE A 69 14.27 9.95 14.39
N SER A 70 14.99 11.07 14.60
CA SER A 70 16.18 11.10 15.45
C SER A 70 15.82 11.67 16.81
N ILE A 71 16.24 10.99 17.87
CA ILE A 71 16.16 11.48 19.25
C ILE A 71 17.51 11.97 19.77
N PHE A 72 18.53 11.94 18.92
CA PHE A 72 19.86 12.46 19.20
C PHE A 72 20.07 13.73 18.38
N GLU A 73 20.42 14.83 19.06
CA GLU A 73 20.89 16.09 18.46
C GLU A 73 22.34 15.99 18.00
#